data_AF-A0A3N7DXV1-F1
#
_entry.id   AF-A0A3N7DXV1-F1
#
_cell.length_a   1.000
_cell.length_b   1.000
_cell.length_c   1.000
_cell.angle_alpha   90.00
_cell.angle_beta   90.00
_cell.angle_gamma   90.00
#
_symmetry.space_group_name_H-M   'P 1'
#
loop_
_entity.id
_entity.type
_entity.pdbx_description
1 polymer ?
#
loop_
_entity_poly.entity_id
_entity_poly.type
_entity_poly.pdbx_seq_one_letter_code
_entity_poly.pdbx_strand_id
1 'polypeptide(L)'
;MGQVKEAMDTLTEGVGLAKTIAQKAAKRPWSRMMLMASVGVLVMGSCCFYLTLLVSEFGNRTDDFFTEFLMQQQDTFDQRALDYIEICIDAQKNNDSNKDYYCQDANAFYKDAITDLPNNRAEENIRRGAYSAMKVEMGAKLRASVMERAIKKQPKLNDTLKFLLSIQGMILFCTMGALVMAGTAFYTYRLAPPER
;
A
#
# COMPACT_ATOMS: atom_id res chain seq x y z
N MET A 1 18.00 9.16 -27.50
CA MET A 1 19.35 8.57 -27.69
C MET A 1 20.40 9.08 -26.70
N GLY A 2 20.30 10.29 -26.12
CA GLY A 2 21.28 10.83 -25.15
C GLY A 2 21.39 10.06 -23.83
N GLN A 3 20.26 9.78 -23.15
CA GLN A 3 20.25 9.10 -21.84
C GLN A 3 20.80 7.66 -21.87
N VAL A 4 20.61 6.95 -22.98
CA VAL A 4 21.14 5.59 -23.17
C VAL A 4 22.66 5.62 -23.34
N LYS A 5 23.19 6.66 -23.97
CA LYS A 5 24.63 6.82 -24.19
C LYS A 5 25.34 7.22 -22.89
N GLU A 6 24.78 8.15 -22.12
CA GLU A 6 25.30 8.48 -20.78
C GLU A 6 25.27 7.28 -19.83
N ALA A 7 24.19 6.49 -19.85
CA ALA A 7 24.11 5.27 -19.05
C ALA A 7 25.17 4.23 -19.48
N MET A 8 25.40 4.07 -20.79
CA MET A 8 26.43 3.17 -21.31
C MET A 8 27.84 3.64 -20.95
N ASP A 9 28.14 4.93 -21.09
CA ASP A 9 29.47 5.49 -20.78
C ASP A 9 29.80 5.30 -19.28
N THR A 10 28.83 5.57 -18.41
CA THR A 10 28.93 5.35 -16.95
C THR A 10 29.14 3.87 -16.60
N LEU A 11 28.45 2.97 -17.30
CA LEU A 11 28.63 1.52 -17.14
C LEU A 11 30.03 1.08 -17.57
N THR A 12 30.58 1.59 -18.67
CA THR A 12 31.93 1.25 -19.13
C THR A 12 33.02 1.75 -18.18
N GLU A 13 32.88 2.94 -17.62
CA GLU A 13 33.82 3.47 -16.62
C GLU A 13 33.79 2.64 -15.33
N GLY A 14 32.59 2.28 -14.85
CA GLY A 14 32.42 1.41 -13.68
C GLY A 14 33.02 0.01 -13.89
N VAL A 15 32.87 -0.56 -15.08
CA VAL A 15 33.46 -1.87 -15.44
C VAL A 15 34.99 -1.79 -15.48
N GLY A 16 35.58 -0.69 -15.97
CA GLY A 16 37.02 -0.47 -15.97
C GLY A 16 37.62 -0.41 -14.56
N LEU A 17 36.97 0.32 -13.66
CA LEU A 17 37.32 0.38 -12.24
C LEU A 17 37.18 -0.98 -11.55
N ALA A 18 36.09 -1.70 -11.79
CA ALA A 18 35.89 -3.04 -11.22
C ALA A 18 36.99 -4.02 -11.68
N LYS A 19 37.39 -3.96 -12.95
CA LYS A 19 38.45 -4.80 -13.52
C LYS A 19 39.81 -4.54 -12.86
N THR A 20 40.19 -3.29 -12.67
CA THR A 20 41.47 -2.93 -12.03
C THR A 20 41.52 -3.32 -10.55
N ILE A 21 40.41 -3.14 -9.82
CA ILE A 21 40.28 -3.57 -8.43
C ILE A 21 40.35 -5.10 -8.32
N ALA A 22 39.63 -5.83 -9.17
CA ALA A 22 39.65 -7.29 -9.18
C ALA A 22 41.04 -7.86 -9.51
N GLN A 23 41.75 -7.27 -10.49
CA GLN A 23 43.12 -7.66 -10.83
C GLN A 23 44.12 -7.40 -9.69
N LYS A 24 43.95 -6.29 -8.95
CA LYS A 24 44.79 -5.98 -7.79
C LYS A 24 44.51 -6.92 -6.61
N ALA A 25 43.23 -7.27 -6.41
CA ALA A 25 42.80 -8.15 -5.33
C ALA A 25 43.13 -9.63 -5.59
N ALA A 26 43.14 -10.08 -6.84
CA ALA A 26 43.45 -11.47 -7.19
C ALA A 26 44.90 -11.90 -6.89
N LYS A 27 45.82 -10.94 -6.66
CA LYS A 27 47.24 -11.21 -6.41
C LYS A 27 47.54 -11.79 -5.02
N ARG A 28 46.66 -11.60 -4.03
CA ARG A 28 46.86 -12.11 -2.66
C ARG A 28 45.59 -12.78 -2.15
N PRO A 29 45.68 -13.97 -1.52
CA PRO A 29 44.50 -14.72 -1.06
C PRO A 29 43.66 -13.92 -0.05
N TRP A 30 44.30 -13.16 0.84
CA TRP A 30 43.61 -12.31 1.81
C TRP A 30 42.86 -11.14 1.15
N SER A 31 43.43 -10.54 0.10
CA SER A 31 42.77 -9.46 -0.65
C SER A 31 41.59 -9.95 -1.48
N ARG A 32 41.65 -11.20 -1.99
CA ARG A 32 40.51 -11.87 -2.64
C ARG A 32 39.36 -12.10 -1.66
N MET A 33 39.67 -12.52 -0.44
CA MET A 33 38.67 -12.76 0.61
C MET A 33 37.98 -11.45 1.05
N MET A 34 38.74 -10.36 1.21
CA MET A 34 38.18 -9.03 1.52
C MET A 34 37.28 -8.50 0.40
N LEU A 35 37.62 -8.74 -0.87
CA LEU A 35 36.79 -8.33 -2.00
C LEU A 35 35.49 -9.14 -2.09
N MET A 36 35.55 -10.47 -1.87
CA MET A 36 34.36 -11.30 -1.78
C MET A 36 33.43 -10.84 -0.64
N ALA A 37 34.00 -10.52 0.52
CA ALA A 37 33.26 -10.04 1.68
C ALA A 37 32.59 -8.69 1.42
N SER A 38 33.29 -7.73 0.80
CA SER A 38 32.70 -6.41 0.50
C SER A 38 31.59 -6.48 -0.54
N VAL A 39 31.73 -7.32 -1.57
CA VAL A 39 30.66 -7.61 -2.54
C VAL A 39 29.48 -8.27 -1.85
N GLY A 40 29.73 -9.25 -0.97
CA GLY A 40 28.68 -9.90 -0.19
C GLY A 40 27.91 -8.92 0.71
N VAL A 41 28.60 -8.00 1.38
CA VAL A 41 27.99 -6.95 2.21
C VAL A 41 27.17 -5.98 1.34
N LEU A 42 27.66 -5.59 0.16
CA LEU A 42 26.90 -4.74 -0.76
C LEU A 42 25.61 -5.42 -1.24
N VAL A 43 25.70 -6.68 -1.64
CA VAL A 43 24.54 -7.46 -2.09
C VAL A 43 23.54 -7.63 -0.94
N MET A 44 23.99 -8.06 0.23
CA MET A 44 23.11 -8.21 1.40
C MET A 44 22.51 -6.89 1.87
N GLY A 45 23.30 -5.81 1.90
CA GLY A 45 22.81 -4.47 2.23
C GLY A 45 21.71 -4.01 1.27
N SER A 46 21.89 -4.25 -0.03
CA SER A 46 20.88 -3.94 -1.04
C SER A 46 19.60 -4.77 -0.88
N CYS A 47 19.73 -6.07 -0.55
CA CYS A 47 18.59 -6.94 -0.25
C CYS A 47 17.85 -6.50 1.02
N CYS A 48 18.56 -6.19 2.12
CA CYS A 48 17.96 -5.72 3.36
C CYS A 48 17.21 -4.41 3.15
N PHE A 49 17.83 -3.43 2.48
CA PHE A 49 17.20 -2.16 2.15
C PHE A 49 15.93 -2.35 1.31
N TYR A 50 16.01 -3.22 0.30
CA TYR A 50 14.89 -3.58 -0.55
C TYR A 50 13.75 -4.24 0.24
N LEU A 51 14.05 -5.19 1.13
CA LEU A 51 13.06 -5.82 2.00
C LEU A 51 12.42 -4.83 2.98
N THR A 52 13.19 -3.88 3.52
CA THR A 52 12.66 -2.82 4.39
C THR A 52 11.67 -1.94 3.64
N LEU A 53 11.99 -1.53 2.41
CA LEU A 53 11.05 -0.78 1.55
C LEU A 53 9.79 -1.59 1.25
N LEU A 54 9.94 -2.88 0.99
CA LEU A 54 8.82 -3.78 0.72
C LEU A 54 7.90 -3.88 1.95
N VAL A 55 8.45 -4.11 3.15
CA VAL A 55 7.66 -4.18 4.38
C VAL A 55 6.97 -2.86 4.70
N SER A 56 7.63 -1.70 4.51
CA SER A 56 6.97 -0.40 4.74
C SER A 56 5.81 -0.16 3.77
N GLU A 57 5.97 -0.56 2.50
CA GLU A 57 4.96 -0.36 1.48
C GLU A 57 3.77 -1.32 1.67
N PHE A 58 4.04 -2.58 2.06
CA PHE A 58 3.00 -3.54 2.40
C PHE A 58 2.25 -3.16 3.67
N GLY A 59 2.94 -2.66 4.70
CA GLY A 59 2.31 -2.16 5.92
C GLY A 59 1.34 -1.03 5.60
N ASN A 60 1.80 0.00 4.89
CA ASN A 60 0.96 1.12 4.47
C ASN A 60 -0.25 0.66 3.62
N ARG A 61 -0.03 -0.17 2.60
CA ARG A 61 -1.09 -0.68 1.72
C ARG A 61 -2.11 -1.57 2.44
N THR A 62 -1.68 -2.32 3.45
CA THR A 62 -2.56 -3.20 4.22
C THR A 62 -3.43 -2.38 5.15
N ASP A 63 -2.84 -1.41 5.85
CA ASP A 63 -3.58 -0.47 6.69
C ASP A 63 -4.57 0.35 5.86
N ASP A 64 -4.18 0.76 4.65
CA ASP A 64 -5.08 1.45 3.72
C ASP A 64 -6.21 0.56 3.22
N PHE A 65 -5.93 -0.70 2.89
CA PHE A 65 -6.96 -1.63 2.45
C PHE A 65 -7.96 -1.92 3.57
N PHE A 66 -7.48 -2.13 4.81
CA PHE A 66 -8.36 -2.30 5.96
C PHE A 66 -9.15 -1.03 6.25
N THR A 67 -8.53 0.15 6.13
CA THR A 67 -9.22 1.43 6.30
C THR A 67 -10.31 1.62 5.25
N GLU A 68 -10.02 1.36 3.97
CA GLU A 68 -11.01 1.46 2.88
C GLU A 68 -12.13 0.44 3.06
N PHE A 69 -11.81 -0.80 3.46
CA PHE A 69 -12.79 -1.84 3.74
C PHE A 69 -13.71 -1.46 4.90
N LEU A 70 -13.16 -0.96 6.02
CA LEU A 70 -13.93 -0.48 7.17
C LEU A 70 -14.80 0.73 6.78
N MET A 71 -14.26 1.68 6.00
CA MET A 71 -15.02 2.82 5.48
C MET A 71 -16.17 2.38 4.57
N GLN A 72 -15.94 1.38 3.70
CA GLN A 72 -16.98 0.84 2.82
C GLN A 72 -18.05 0.08 3.59
N GLN A 73 -17.65 -0.66 4.63
CA GLN A 73 -18.57 -1.33 5.54
C GLN A 73 -19.44 -0.30 6.28
N GLN A 74 -18.84 0.77 6.80
CA GLN A 74 -19.54 1.83 7.53
C GLN A 74 -20.53 2.59 6.63
N ASP A 75 -20.16 2.94 5.40
CA ASP A 75 -21.09 3.54 4.44
C ASP A 75 -22.27 2.63 4.11
N THR A 76 -22.04 1.32 4.05
CA THR A 76 -23.13 0.35 3.80
C THR A 76 -24.13 0.36 4.96
N PHE A 77 -23.65 0.46 6.20
CA PHE A 77 -24.50 0.60 7.38
C PHE A 77 -25.25 1.94 7.39
N ASP A 78 -24.56 3.04 7.07
CA ASP A 78 -25.17 4.37 6.99
C ASP A 78 -26.25 4.45 5.89
N GLN A 79 -25.99 3.83 4.74
CA GLN A 79 -26.94 3.74 3.63
C GLN A 79 -28.15 2.88 4.02
N ARG A 80 -27.93 1.75 4.70
CA ARG A 80 -29.02 0.94 5.24
C ARG A 80 -29.89 1.75 6.21
N ALA A 81 -29.29 2.54 7.11
CA ALA A 81 -30.05 3.39 8.02
C ALA A 81 -30.91 4.41 7.24
N LEU A 82 -30.36 5.02 6.17
CA LEU A 82 -31.09 5.92 5.29
C LEU A 82 -32.28 5.24 4.60
N ASP A 83 -32.08 4.03 4.08
CA ASP A 83 -33.14 3.26 3.40
C ASP A 83 -34.30 2.94 4.36
N TYR A 84 -34.00 2.51 5.59
CA TYR A 84 -35.04 2.24 6.59
C TYR A 84 -35.78 3.51 7.03
N ILE A 85 -35.10 4.67 7.11
CA ILE A 85 -35.77 5.95 7.34
C ILE A 85 -36.74 6.28 6.20
N GLU A 86 -36.34 6.04 4.94
CA GLU A 86 -37.20 6.25 3.77
C GLU A 86 -38.41 5.30 3.76
N ILE A 87 -38.20 4.02 4.07
CA ILE A 87 -39.28 3.04 4.25
C ILE A 87 -40.26 3.48 5.34
N CYS A 88 -39.76 3.97 6.49
CA CYS A 88 -40.63 4.49 7.55
C CYS A 88 -41.46 5.71 7.08
N ILE A 89 -40.85 6.66 6.36
CA ILE A 89 -41.57 7.83 5.81
C ILE A 89 -42.66 7.38 4.84
N ASP A 90 -42.35 6.46 3.94
CA ASP A 90 -43.31 5.95 2.95
C ASP A 90 -44.43 5.12 3.62
N ALA A 91 -44.09 4.28 4.60
CA ALA A 91 -45.05 3.52 5.37
C ALA A 91 -46.00 4.41 6.17
N GLN A 92 -45.50 5.52 6.74
CA GLN A 92 -46.35 6.53 7.40
C GLN A 92 -47.29 7.23 6.41
N LYS A 93 -46.77 7.61 5.24
CA LYS A 93 -47.55 8.29 4.21
C LYS A 93 -48.65 7.41 3.62
N ASN A 94 -48.37 6.12 3.44
CA ASN A 94 -49.30 5.14 2.89
C ASN A 94 -50.18 4.47 3.95
N ASN A 95 -49.99 4.81 5.24
CA ASN A 95 -50.67 4.22 6.39
C ASN A 95 -50.59 2.68 6.40
N ASP A 96 -49.39 2.15 6.18
CA ASP A 96 -49.09 0.72 6.22
C ASP A 96 -49.35 0.14 7.63
N SER A 97 -49.87 -1.08 7.72
CA SER A 97 -50.09 -1.78 8.99
C SER A 97 -48.81 -2.04 9.77
N ASN A 98 -47.67 -2.14 9.08
CA ASN A 98 -46.36 -2.42 9.66
C ASN A 98 -45.50 -1.16 9.87
N LYS A 99 -46.08 0.04 9.76
CA LYS A 99 -45.33 1.30 9.90
C LYS A 99 -44.52 1.38 11.19
N ASP A 100 -45.08 0.91 12.31
CA ASP A 100 -44.42 0.98 13.62
C ASP A 100 -43.16 0.08 13.67
N TYR A 101 -43.21 -1.07 12.98
CA TYR A 101 -42.06 -1.97 12.84
C TYR A 101 -40.93 -1.30 12.04
N TYR A 102 -41.24 -0.74 10.87
CA TYR A 102 -40.24 -0.07 10.04
C TYR A 102 -39.65 1.17 10.71
N CYS A 103 -40.47 1.94 11.42
CA CYS A 103 -40.03 3.13 12.12
C CYS A 103 -39.21 2.83 13.39
N GLN A 104 -39.44 1.69 14.04
CA GLN A 104 -38.60 1.22 15.14
C GLN A 104 -37.20 0.81 14.65
N ASP A 105 -37.13 0.05 13.55
CA ASP A 105 -35.87 -0.32 12.90
C ASP A 105 -35.11 0.91 12.40
N ALA A 106 -35.80 1.87 11.79
CA ALA A 106 -35.21 3.13 11.34
C ALA A 106 -34.57 3.91 12.50
N ASN A 107 -35.24 3.99 13.65
CA ASN A 107 -34.71 4.66 14.83
C ASN A 107 -33.48 3.94 15.40
N ALA A 108 -33.48 2.60 15.40
CA ALA A 108 -32.34 1.81 15.86
C ALA A 108 -31.11 2.03 14.95
N PHE A 109 -31.27 1.87 13.63
CA PHE A 109 -30.18 2.06 12.68
C PHE A 109 -29.66 3.49 12.65
N TYR A 110 -30.53 4.48 12.77
CA TYR A 110 -30.15 5.90 12.84
C TYR A 110 -29.33 6.22 14.10
N LYS A 111 -29.72 5.66 15.25
CA LYS A 111 -28.98 5.84 16.51
C LYS A 111 -27.57 5.26 16.42
N ASP A 112 -27.45 4.08 15.84
CA ASP A 112 -26.15 3.41 15.66
C ASP A 112 -25.26 4.15 14.65
N ALA A 113 -25.86 4.80 13.65
CA ALA A 113 -25.13 5.51 12.61
C ALA A 113 -24.57 6.88 13.05
N ILE A 114 -25.18 7.60 14.01
CA ILE A 114 -24.85 9.01 14.28
C ILE A 114 -23.83 9.25 15.42
N THR A 115 -23.16 8.22 15.91
CA THR A 115 -22.21 8.31 17.04
C THR A 115 -21.10 9.37 16.91
N ASP A 116 -20.72 9.74 15.68
CA ASP A 116 -19.52 10.58 15.42
C ASP A 116 -19.80 12.04 15.00
N LEU A 117 -21.04 12.53 15.02
CA LEU A 117 -21.35 13.91 14.64
C LEU A 117 -21.21 14.91 15.81
N PRO A 118 -20.44 16.02 15.67
CA PRO A 118 -20.46 17.10 16.64
C PRO A 118 -21.86 17.77 16.64
N ASN A 119 -22.44 18.01 17.83
CA ASN A 119 -23.85 18.38 18.02
C ASN A 119 -24.87 17.32 17.56
N ASN A 120 -24.63 16.06 17.94
CA ASN A 120 -25.57 14.96 17.75
C ASN A 120 -26.96 15.30 18.35
N ARG A 121 -27.97 15.47 17.49
CA ARG A 121 -29.39 15.64 17.87
C ARG A 121 -30.20 14.35 17.71
N ALA A 122 -29.55 13.19 17.63
CA ALA A 122 -30.22 11.92 17.35
C ALA A 122 -31.34 11.62 18.33
N GLU A 123 -31.09 11.73 19.63
CA GLU A 123 -32.13 11.49 20.64
C GLU A 123 -33.28 12.49 20.54
N GLU A 124 -33.00 13.74 20.20
CA GLU A 124 -34.02 14.76 20.00
C GLU A 124 -34.85 14.50 18.73
N ASN A 125 -34.21 14.13 17.63
CA ASN A 125 -34.85 13.79 16.36
C ASN A 125 -35.71 12.52 16.50
N ILE A 126 -35.21 11.50 17.20
CA ILE A 126 -35.95 10.27 17.52
C ILE A 126 -37.17 10.61 18.38
N ARG A 127 -36.98 11.38 19.47
CA ARG A 127 -38.09 11.76 20.36
C ARG A 127 -39.16 12.60 19.64
N ARG A 128 -38.76 13.44 18.69
CA ARG A 128 -39.68 14.27 17.89
C ARG A 128 -40.29 13.52 16.70
N GLY A 129 -39.87 12.29 16.41
CA GLY A 129 -40.29 11.55 15.20
C GLY A 129 -39.92 12.29 13.91
N ALA A 130 -38.80 13.03 13.92
CA ALA A 130 -38.41 13.91 12.83
C ALA A 130 -37.70 13.16 11.68
N TYR A 131 -38.34 12.14 11.11
CA TYR A 131 -37.75 11.24 10.11
C TYR A 131 -37.17 11.97 8.88
N SER A 132 -37.81 13.05 8.44
CA SER A 132 -37.27 13.89 7.36
C SER A 132 -35.95 14.57 7.72
N ALA A 133 -35.78 14.99 8.98
CA ALA A 133 -34.52 15.56 9.47
C ALA A 133 -33.43 14.48 9.57
N MET A 134 -33.79 13.29 10.05
CA MET A 134 -32.89 12.12 10.08
C MET A 134 -32.38 11.78 8.68
N LYS A 135 -33.27 11.78 7.66
CA LYS A 135 -32.91 11.54 6.26
C LYS A 135 -31.88 12.56 5.75
N VAL A 136 -32.07 13.84 6.08
CA VAL A 136 -31.16 14.92 5.66
C VAL A 136 -29.80 14.78 6.35
N GLU A 137 -29.76 14.48 7.64
CA GLU A 137 -28.52 14.28 8.40
C GLU A 137 -27.73 13.08 7.88
N MET A 138 -28.38 11.93 7.69
CA MET A 138 -27.75 10.74 7.12
C MET A 138 -27.26 10.98 5.69
N GLY A 139 -28.05 11.67 4.86
CA GLY A 139 -27.64 12.06 3.51
C GLY A 139 -26.45 13.03 3.50
N ALA A 140 -26.35 13.93 4.48
CA ALA A 140 -25.21 14.83 4.63
C ALA A 140 -23.96 14.05 5.06
N LYS A 141 -24.09 13.10 6.00
CA LYS A 141 -23.00 12.21 6.44
C LYS A 141 -22.44 11.39 5.28
N LEU A 142 -23.30 10.72 4.51
CA LEU A 142 -22.90 9.93 3.34
C LEU A 142 -22.20 10.78 2.26
N ARG A 143 -22.64 12.02 2.03
CA ARG A 143 -21.94 12.91 1.09
C ARG A 143 -20.57 13.35 1.62
N ALA A 144 -20.46 13.58 2.92
CA ALA A 144 -19.19 13.92 3.56
C ALA A 144 -18.21 12.74 3.48
N SER A 145 -18.65 11.50 3.74
CA SER A 145 -17.79 10.31 3.64
C SER A 145 -17.29 10.06 2.22
N VAL A 146 -18.16 10.25 1.21
CA VAL A 146 -17.77 10.18 -0.21
C VAL A 146 -16.72 11.24 -0.57
N MET A 147 -16.87 12.47 -0.08
CA MET A 147 -15.86 13.52 -0.28
C MET A 147 -14.54 13.20 0.43
N GLU A 148 -14.60 12.66 1.65
CA GLU A 148 -13.40 12.24 2.39
C GLU A 148 -12.62 11.15 1.63
N ARG A 149 -13.31 10.17 1.03
CA ARG A 149 -12.65 9.17 0.17
C ARG A 149 -12.07 9.75 -1.11
N ALA A 150 -12.76 10.72 -1.73
CA ALA A 150 -12.24 11.37 -2.93
C ALA A 150 -10.93 12.13 -2.63
N ILE A 151 -10.81 12.70 -1.43
CA ILE A 151 -9.61 13.38 -0.95
C ILE A 151 -8.53 12.38 -0.51
N LYS A 152 -8.91 11.26 0.13
CA LYS A 152 -8.01 10.19 0.60
C LYS A 152 -7.52 9.23 -0.48
N LYS A 153 -7.93 9.37 -1.76
CA LYS A 153 -7.43 8.55 -2.87
C LYS A 153 -5.91 8.69 -2.97
N GLN A 154 -5.21 7.72 -2.40
CA GLN A 154 -3.76 7.69 -2.38
C GLN A 154 -3.17 7.68 -3.79
N PRO A 155 -1.96 8.25 -3.97
CA PRO A 155 -1.24 8.14 -5.23
C PRO A 155 -1.04 6.66 -5.58
N LYS A 156 -1.46 6.30 -6.80
CA LYS A 156 -1.13 5.00 -7.37
C LYS A 156 0.39 4.88 -7.42
N LEU A 157 0.91 3.75 -6.95
CA LEU A 157 2.34 3.45 -7.04
C LEU A 157 2.78 3.59 -8.49
N ASN A 158 3.93 4.24 -8.73
CA ASN A 158 4.55 4.27 -10.04
C ASN A 158 4.75 2.83 -10.53
N ASP A 159 4.37 2.52 -11.77
CA ASP A 159 4.35 1.16 -12.32
C ASP A 159 5.71 0.47 -12.22
N THR A 160 6.80 1.24 -12.26
CA THR A 160 8.18 0.75 -12.06
C THR A 160 8.40 0.17 -10.67
N LEU A 161 7.88 0.83 -9.63
CA LEU A 161 8.02 0.38 -8.24
C LEU A 161 7.13 -0.85 -8.00
N LYS A 162 5.93 -0.86 -8.59
CA LYS A 162 5.02 -2.02 -8.55
C LYS A 162 5.62 -3.25 -9.23
N PHE A 163 6.32 -3.05 -10.35
CA PHE A 163 7.01 -4.13 -11.06
C PHE A 163 8.19 -4.66 -10.24
N LEU A 164 9.02 -3.78 -9.68
CA LEU A 164 10.13 -4.17 -8.80
C LEU A 164 9.62 -5.00 -7.61
N LEU A 165 8.55 -4.56 -6.96
CA LEU A 165 7.89 -5.22 -5.82
C LEU A 165 7.15 -6.53 -6.17
N SER A 166 7.01 -6.89 -7.45
CA SER A 166 6.34 -8.12 -7.87
C SER A 166 7.21 -9.36 -7.65
N ILE A 167 6.60 -10.54 -7.59
CA ILE A 167 7.32 -11.84 -7.54
C ILE A 167 8.34 -11.94 -8.68
N GLN A 168 7.98 -11.44 -9.87
CA GLN A 168 8.87 -11.42 -11.03
C GLN A 168 10.06 -10.48 -10.83
N GLY A 169 9.82 -9.28 -10.28
CA GLY A 169 10.87 -8.32 -9.94
C GLY A 169 11.83 -8.83 -8.87
N MET A 170 11.32 -9.52 -7.84
CA MET A 170 12.13 -10.16 -6.81
C MET A 170 13.01 -11.28 -7.36
N ILE A 171 12.45 -12.15 -8.22
CA ILE A 171 13.23 -13.22 -8.86
C ILE A 171 14.33 -12.63 -9.74
N LEU A 172 14.04 -11.58 -10.51
CA LEU A 172 15.04 -10.88 -11.33
C LEU A 172 16.15 -10.25 -10.49
N PHE A 173 15.81 -9.61 -9.38
CA PHE A 173 16.79 -8.99 -8.49
C PHE A 173 17.71 -10.03 -7.83
N CYS A 174 17.13 -11.12 -7.30
CA CYS A 174 17.88 -12.20 -6.68
C CYS A 174 18.79 -12.94 -7.68
N THR A 175 18.30 -13.19 -8.90
CA THR A 175 19.10 -13.83 -9.96
C THR A 175 20.25 -12.93 -10.40
N MET A 176 20.02 -11.62 -10.55
CA MET A 176 21.10 -10.66 -10.82
C MET A 176 22.15 -10.64 -9.71
N GLY A 177 21.74 -10.61 -8.43
CA GLY A 177 22.66 -10.70 -7.29
C GLY A 177 23.50 -11.98 -7.31
N ALA A 178 22.87 -13.13 -7.58
CA ALA A 178 23.56 -14.42 -7.69
C ALA A 178 24.56 -14.44 -8.86
N LEU A 179 24.19 -13.90 -10.02
CA LEU A 179 25.07 -13.79 -11.18
C LEU A 179 26.28 -12.88 -10.90
N VAL A 180 26.08 -11.77 -10.18
CA VAL A 180 27.18 -10.87 -9.79
C VAL A 180 28.14 -11.57 -8.82
N MET A 181 27.64 -12.31 -7.83
CA MET A 181 28.48 -13.07 -6.92
C MET A 181 29.22 -14.22 -7.62
N ALA A 182 28.54 -14.98 -8.49
CA ALA A 182 29.16 -16.05 -9.26
C ALA A 182 30.21 -15.51 -10.25
N GLY A 183 29.91 -14.38 -10.90
CA GLY A 183 30.83 -13.71 -11.83
C GLY A 183 32.08 -13.19 -11.14
N THR A 184 31.94 -12.54 -9.99
CA THR A 184 33.08 -12.06 -9.20
C THR A 184 33.93 -13.21 -8.65
N ALA A 185 33.31 -14.31 -8.20
CA ALA A 185 34.02 -15.52 -7.81
C ALA A 185 34.80 -16.11 -8.99
N PHE A 186 34.14 -16.40 -10.11
CA PHE A 186 34.77 -16.98 -11.29
C PHE A 186 35.92 -16.11 -11.83
N TYR A 187 35.71 -14.80 -11.91
CA TYR A 187 36.72 -13.86 -12.42
C TYR A 187 37.95 -13.76 -11.52
N THR A 188 37.75 -13.73 -10.19
CA THR A 188 38.86 -13.69 -9.23
C THR A 188 39.61 -15.01 -9.13
N TYR A 189 38.93 -16.16 -9.27
CA TYR A 189 39.58 -17.47 -9.35
C TYR A 189 40.41 -17.63 -10.61
N ARG A 190 39.91 -17.17 -11.77
CA ARG A 190 40.66 -17.23 -13.04
C ARG A 190 41.93 -16.36 -13.04
N LEU A 191 41.91 -15.25 -12.31
CA LEU A 191 43.05 -14.33 -12.19
C LEU A 191 44.04 -14.72 -11.11
N ALA A 192 43.74 -15.72 -10.27
CA ALA A 192 44.64 -16.17 -9.22
C ALA A 192 45.86 -16.88 -9.83
N PRO A 193 47.09 -16.54 -9.43
CA PRO A 193 48.28 -17.28 -9.86
C PRO A 193 48.25 -18.72 -9.33
N PRO A 194 48.76 -19.72 -10.08
CA PRO A 194 48.87 -21.08 -9.58
C PRO A 194 49.76 -21.07 -8.33
N GLU A 195 49.25 -21.65 -7.23
CA GLU A 195 50.01 -21.80 -5.99
C GLU A 195 51.33 -22.53 -6.30
N ARG A 196 52.45 -21.89 -5.97
CA ARG A 196 53.79 -22.47 -5.99
C ARG A 196 54.20 -22.82 -4.57
#